data_AF-A0A644X5C6-F1
#
_entry.id   AF-A0A644X5C6-F1
#
_cell.length_a   1.000
_cell.length_b   1.000
_cell.length_c   1.000
_cell.angle_alpha   90.00
_cell.angle_beta   90.00
_cell.angle_gamma   90.00
#
_symmetry.space_group_name_H-M   'P 1'
#
loop_
_entity.id
_entity.type
_entity.pdbx_description
1 polymer ?
#
loop_
_entity_poly.entity_id
_entity_poly.type
_entity_poly.pdbx_seq_one_letter_code
_entity_poly.pdbx_strand_id
1 'polypeptide(L)'
;MKKGIDNMKNNCILRHNDQGRLSFTDGYYFTSGQPIKVFYDGKWIDGRIEYSHEYEDYYFINENKGIYIYNLVGVEAKSLD
;
A
#
# COMPACT_ATOMS: atom_id res chain seq x y z
N MET A 1 30.99 -10.82 -6.70
CA MET A 1 29.89 -9.83 -6.62
C MET A 1 28.57 -10.59 -6.70
N LYS A 2 27.91 -10.84 -5.56
CA LYS A 2 26.56 -11.40 -5.55
C LYS A 2 25.59 -10.27 -5.88
N LYS A 3 24.93 -10.36 -7.03
CA LYS A 3 23.78 -9.51 -7.37
C LYS A 3 22.78 -9.62 -6.22
N GLY A 4 22.42 -8.48 -5.63
CA GLY A 4 21.34 -8.41 -4.65
C GLY A 4 20.11 -9.01 -5.30
N ILE A 5 19.62 -10.11 -4.72
CA ILE A 5 18.29 -10.60 -5.02
C ILE A 5 17.39 -9.54 -4.37
N ASP A 6 16.93 -8.59 -5.17
CA ASP A 6 15.81 -7.75 -4.78
C ASP A 6 14.69 -8.74 -4.46
N ASN A 7 14.36 -8.89 -3.17
CA ASN A 7 13.19 -9.61 -2.69
C ASN A 7 11.94 -8.81 -3.09
N MET A 8 11.74 -8.58 -4.39
CA MET A 8 10.49 -8.08 -4.94
C MET A 8 9.44 -9.16 -4.75
N LYS A 9 8.79 -9.14 -3.58
CA LYS A 9 7.52 -9.84 -3.39
C LYS A 9 6.56 -9.36 -4.47
N ASN A 10 5.85 -10.32 -5.05
CA ASN A 10 4.93 -10.18 -6.18
C ASN A 10 4.02 -8.95 -6.03
N ASN A 11 3.57 -8.36 -7.15
CA ASN A 11 2.49 -7.39 -7.11
C ASN A 11 1.31 -8.00 -6.34
N CYS A 12 0.81 -7.32 -5.32
CA CYS A 12 -0.31 -7.78 -4.51
C CYS A 12 -1.50 -6.85 -4.69
N ILE A 13 -2.71 -7.39 -4.63
CA ILE A 13 -3.94 -6.61 -4.61
C ILE A 13 -4.31 -6.29 -3.17
N LEU A 14 -4.57 -5.01 -2.89
CA LEU A 14 -5.05 -4.55 -1.59
C LEU A 14 -6.53 -4.94 -1.39
N ARG A 15 -6.86 -5.35 -0.17
CA ARG A 15 -8.21 -5.69 0.29
C ARG A 15 -8.36 -5.38 1.77
N HIS A 16 -9.57 -5.45 2.30
CA HIS A 16 -9.77 -5.60 3.74
C HIS A 16 -9.70 -7.09 4.12
N ASN A 17 -9.06 -7.38 5.25
CA ASN A 17 -9.14 -8.70 5.88
C ASN A 17 -10.38 -8.82 6.79
N ASP A 18 -10.57 -9.98 7.42
CA ASP A 18 -11.73 -10.25 8.29
C ASP A 18 -11.81 -9.35 9.54
N GLN A 19 -10.76 -8.59 9.84
CA GLN A 19 -10.71 -7.62 10.93
C GLN A 19 -10.90 -6.17 10.45
N GLY A 20 -11.23 -5.97 9.16
CA GLY A 20 -11.37 -4.64 8.55
C GLY A 20 -10.03 -3.92 8.30
N ARG A 21 -8.89 -4.60 8.44
CA ARG A 21 -7.58 -3.99 8.16
C ARG A 21 -7.24 -4.08 6.68
N LEU A 22 -6.65 -3.01 6.14
CA LEU A 22 -6.07 -3.04 4.81
C LEU A 22 -4.94 -4.08 4.78
N SER A 23 -4.98 -4.99 3.82
CA SER A 23 -4.06 -6.13 3.74
C SER A 23 -3.82 -6.58 2.30
N PHE A 24 -2.75 -7.35 2.13
CA PHE A 24 -2.55 -8.19 0.97
C PHE A 24 -3.29 -9.53 1.10
N THR A 25 -3.32 -10.28 0.00
CA THR A 25 -3.96 -11.60 -0.08
C THR A 25 -3.23 -12.67 0.73
N ASP A 26 -1.93 -12.51 0.97
CA ASP A 26 -1.09 -13.41 1.76
C ASP A 26 -1.22 -13.21 3.28
N GLY A 27 -2.03 -12.24 3.71
CA GLY A 27 -2.30 -11.96 5.13
C GLY A 27 -1.41 -10.88 5.74
N TYR A 28 -0.43 -10.34 5.01
CA TYR A 28 0.27 -9.13 5.44
C TYR A 28 -0.74 -7.97 5.53
N TYR A 29 -0.85 -7.33 6.69
CA TYR A 29 -1.74 -6.19 6.91
C TYR A 29 -0.95 -4.92 7.20
N PHE A 30 -1.55 -3.79 6.83
CA PHE A 30 -0.97 -2.48 6.97
C PHE A 30 -1.45 -1.76 8.25
N THR A 31 -0.59 -0.89 8.76
CA THR A 31 -0.90 0.10 9.79
C THR A 31 -0.47 1.48 9.32
N SER A 32 -1.05 2.53 9.93
CA SER A 32 -0.65 3.91 9.67
C SER A 32 0.87 4.10 9.79
N GLY A 33 1.43 4.91 8.90
CA GLY A 33 2.86 5.19 8.78
C GLY A 33 3.66 4.18 7.96
N GLN A 34 3.10 3.01 7.61
CA GLN A 34 3.88 1.99 6.89
C GLN A 34 4.11 2.36 5.42
N PRO A 35 5.35 2.22 4.92
CA PRO A 35 5.69 2.54 3.55
C PRO A 35 5.10 1.51 2.57
N ILE A 36 4.65 2.00 1.42
CA ILE A 36 4.07 1.18 0.37
C ILE A 36 4.31 1.84 -1.00
N LYS A 37 4.30 1.03 -2.05
CA LYS A 37 4.22 1.50 -3.44
C LYS A 37 2.89 1.07 -4.04
N VAL A 38 2.14 1.99 -4.63
CA VAL A 38 0.85 1.71 -5.30
C VAL A 38 0.94 1.96 -6.79
N PHE A 39 0.23 1.17 -7.61
CA PHE A 39 0.07 1.42 -9.03
C PHE A 39 -1.15 2.31 -9.26
N TYR A 40 -0.92 3.55 -9.67
CA TYR A 40 -1.95 4.55 -9.86
C TYR A 40 -1.63 5.39 -11.09
N ASP A 41 -2.62 5.63 -11.95
CA ASP A 41 -2.44 6.43 -13.17
C ASP A 41 -1.29 5.91 -14.06
N GLY A 42 -1.24 4.58 -14.25
CA GLY A 42 -0.27 3.91 -15.11
C GLY A 42 1.18 3.87 -14.57
N LYS A 43 1.43 4.31 -13.34
CA LYS A 43 2.76 4.41 -12.75
C LYS A 43 2.79 3.91 -11.30
N TRP A 44 3.96 3.42 -10.88
CA TRP A 44 4.22 3.08 -9.50
C TRP A 44 4.59 4.32 -8.69
N ILE A 45 3.91 4.55 -7.58
CA ILE A 45 4.09 5.71 -6.71
C ILE A 45 4.42 5.22 -5.29
N ASP A 46 5.58 5.65 -4.79
CA ASP A 46 5.98 5.43 -3.40
C ASP A 46 5.21 6.36 -2.45
N GLY A 47 4.91 5.89 -1.25
CA GLY A 47 4.25 6.68 -0.22
C GLY A 47 4.08 5.84 1.05
N ARG A 48 3.03 6.14 1.81
CA ARG A 48 2.69 5.37 3.01
C ARG A 48 1.18 5.20 3.14
N ILE A 49 0.80 4.21 3.93
CA ILE A 49 -0.57 4.02 4.39
C ILE A 49 -0.83 4.88 5.61
N GLU A 50 -2.00 5.50 5.66
CA GLU A 50 -2.54 6.21 6.81
C GLU A 50 -3.99 5.79 7.04
N TYR A 51 -4.51 6.06 8.24
CA TYR A 51 -5.91 5.80 8.59
C TYR A 51 -6.66 7.11 8.72
N SER A 52 -7.77 7.24 8.01
CA SER A 52 -8.66 8.39 8.16
C SER A 52 -9.67 8.13 9.26
N HIS A 53 -9.67 8.97 10.30
CA HIS A 53 -10.72 8.94 11.31
C HIS A 53 -12.08 9.46 10.80
N GLU A 54 -12.10 10.24 9.72
CA GLU A 54 -13.34 10.76 9.12
C GLU A 54 -14.05 9.69 8.27
N TYR A 55 -13.27 8.93 7.49
CA TYR A 55 -13.80 7.90 6.58
C TYR A 55 -13.79 6.50 7.18
N GLU A 56 -13.23 6.36 8.40
CA GLU A 56 -13.03 5.07 9.08
C GLU A 56 -12.35 4.02 8.18
N ASP A 57 -11.42 4.45 7.32
CA ASP A 57 -10.72 3.58 6.38
C ASP A 57 -9.29 4.09 6.08
N TYR A 58 -8.49 3.22 5.49
CA TYR A 58 -7.13 3.47 5.09
C TYR A 58 -7.03 4.22 3.76
N TYR A 59 -6.04 5.10 3.67
CA TYR A 59 -5.71 5.81 2.47
C TYR A 59 -4.20 5.83 2.23
N PHE A 60 -3.82 6.04 0.99
CA PHE A 60 -2.44 6.20 0.57
C PHE A 60 -2.12 7.70 0.50
N ILE A 61 -0.93 8.06 0.95
CA ILE A 61 -0.41 9.41 0.83
C ILE A 61 1.01 9.44 0.29
N ASN A 62 1.25 10.36 -0.64
CA ASN A 62 2.57 10.87 -0.99
C ASN A 62 2.56 12.40 -0.84
N GLU A 63 3.06 12.87 0.31
CA GLU A 63 3.10 14.30 0.65
C GLU A 63 3.97 15.11 -0.32
N ASN A 64 5.11 14.56 -0.74
CA ASN A 64 6.03 15.22 -1.67
C ASN A 64 5.39 15.53 -3.02
N LYS A 65 4.38 14.74 -3.42
CA LYS A 65 3.64 14.91 -4.68
C LYS A 65 2.24 15.47 -4.49
N GLY A 66 1.80 15.69 -3.24
CA GLY A 66 0.42 16.08 -2.93
C GLY A 66 -0.63 15.06 -3.37
N ILE A 67 -0.30 13.77 -3.39
CA ILE A 67 -1.20 12.71 -3.86
C ILE A 67 -1.83 12.02 -2.65
N TYR A 68 -3.16 11.90 -2.70
CA TYR A 68 -3.99 11.21 -1.72
C TYR A 68 -4.92 10.27 -2.48
N ILE A 69 -4.90 8.97 -2.13
CA ILE A 69 -5.74 7.96 -2.79
C ILE A 69 -6.53 7.24 -1.70
N TYR A 70 -7.84 7.35 -1.79
CA TYR A 70 -8.82 6.65 -0.94
C TYR A 70 -9.37 5.43 -1.69
N ASN A 71 -10.14 4.58 -1.01
CA ASN A 71 -10.73 3.36 -1.57
C ASN A 71 -9.67 2.45 -2.19
N LEU A 72 -8.70 2.05 -1.37
CA LEU A 72 -7.52 1.29 -1.82
C LEU A 72 -7.81 -0.16 -2.21
N VAL A 73 -9.02 -0.67 -1.96
CA VAL A 73 -9.40 -2.04 -2.33
C VAL A 73 -9.32 -2.22 -3.85
N GLY A 74 -8.64 -3.28 -4.29
CA GLY A 74 -8.41 -3.56 -5.70
C GLY A 74 -7.17 -2.89 -6.29
N VAL A 75 -6.51 -1.99 -5.55
CA VAL A 75 -5.28 -1.34 -6.01
C VAL A 75 -4.11 -2.31 -5.94
N GLU A 76 -3.34 -2.39 -7.04
CA GLU A 76 -2.05 -3.09 -7.06
C GLU A 76 -1.03 -2.34 -6.21
N ALA A 77 -0.37 -3.05 -5.29
CA ALA A 77 0.61 -2.48 -4.39
C ALA A 77 1.75 -3.44 -4.04
N LYS A 78 2.81 -2.88 -3.45
CA LYS A 78 4.00 -3.58 -2.95
C LYS A 78 4.39 -3.02 -1.59
N SER A 79 4.67 -3.89 -0.61
CA SER A 79 5.32 -3.45 0.63
C SER A 79 6.76 -3.04 0.33
N LEU A 80 7.24 -2.04 1.06
CA LEU A 80 8.64 -1.64 1.05
C LEU A 80 9.19 -2.10 2.41
N ASP A 81 9.76 -3.30 2.45
CA ASP A 81 10.37 -3.89 3.64
C ASP A 81 11.64 -3.11 4.06
#